data_AF-A0A820A3I9-F1
#
_entry.id   AF-A0A820A3I9-F1
#
_cell.length_a   1.000
_cell.length_b   1.000
_cell.length_c   1.000
_cell.angle_alpha   90.00
_cell.angle_beta   90.00
_cell.angle_gamma   90.00
#
_symmetry.space_group_name_H-M   'P 1'
#
loop_
_entity.id
_entity.type
_entity.pdbx_description
1 polymer ?
#
loop_
_entity_poly.entity_id
_entity_poly.type
_entity_poly.pdbx_seq_one_letter_code
_entity_poly.pdbx_strand_id
1 'polypeptide(L)'
;MQTLIIGIGLEERDINSDIKYNSIIHKYENKFLKIIKTIHPNRLENGVASKSSHCSYCAEILVKYYENNLKFFYNHAMITKDMSSRLLFRFAANHRQSLGLLKNVQLAFKRSSATVPLKTPLPPLSNGAKQRIGLWLACSAGMTAGAVALGGITRLTESGLSMTNWHWLNDMNPPRTAEAWQEEFERYKRFPEFEQMNREMTLHEFKKIYYMEFAHRMWGRATGLIFIVPAFMFWRRGLFDKGMKIRVLIFGSLIAAQGALGWYMVKSGLHKETLIDGRASVSPYRLAAHLGTAFILYSGLLWNSFKYLTKPDVYASTRVPRGWAIGVHGLLTLTFLTVVAGAFVAGLDAGLVYPTFPKMGDYWIPPEYSTLTPWYRNIFENPVAVQFNHRVLGLTTTAAVLTFSLASLSVKFGRRAAVARNLLAAMVIVQTSLGIGTLLYHVPISMAAAHQSGSLALLSFALWLAFNLKRVPKI
;
A
#
# COMPACT_ATOMS: atom_id res chain seq x y z
N MET A 1 35.05 0.85 -29.46
CA MET A 1 34.50 0.33 -28.18
C MET A 1 33.65 -0.95 -28.36
N GLN A 2 33.48 -1.46 -29.58
CA GLN A 2 32.73 -2.70 -29.87
C GLN A 2 33.62 -3.89 -30.29
N THR A 3 34.95 -3.77 -30.20
CA THR A 3 35.90 -4.85 -30.58
C THR A 3 36.80 -5.29 -29.44
N LEU A 4 36.36 -5.14 -28.19
CA LEU A 4 37.12 -5.55 -27.00
C LEU A 4 36.25 -6.29 -25.96
N ILE A 5 35.16 -6.93 -26.40
CA ILE A 5 34.17 -7.55 -25.51
C ILE A 5 34.02 -9.07 -25.72
N ILE A 6 34.68 -9.70 -26.71
CA ILE A 6 34.51 -11.14 -26.99
C ILE A 6 35.78 -11.94 -26.67
N GLY A 7 36.26 -11.87 -25.43
CA GLY A 7 37.47 -12.63 -25.03
C GLY A 7 37.52 -13.11 -23.58
N ILE A 8 36.39 -13.08 -22.87
CA ILE A 8 36.35 -13.42 -21.45
C ILE A 8 35.16 -14.37 -21.22
N GLY A 9 35.26 -15.58 -21.74
CA GLY A 9 34.34 -16.66 -21.42
C GLY A 9 34.39 -16.96 -19.93
N LEU A 10 33.31 -16.64 -19.21
CA LEU A 10 33.01 -17.12 -17.87
C LEU A 10 31.49 -17.34 -17.80
N GLU A 11 31.09 -18.59 -17.52
CA GLU A 11 29.71 -18.97 -17.22
C GLU A 11 29.29 -18.51 -15.82
N GLU A 12 27.99 -18.28 -15.65
CA GLU A 12 27.34 -17.63 -14.50
C GLU A 12 27.22 -18.49 -13.23
N ARG A 13 28.01 -19.56 -13.09
CA ARG A 13 27.97 -20.44 -11.91
C ARG A 13 29.38 -20.66 -11.38
N ASP A 14 29.81 -19.82 -10.43
CA ASP A 14 30.87 -20.12 -9.45
C ASP A 14 31.21 -18.89 -8.58
N ILE A 15 30.35 -18.55 -7.62
CA ILE A 15 30.67 -17.56 -6.58
C ILE A 15 30.45 -18.20 -5.21
N ASN A 16 31.47 -18.89 -4.70
CA ASN A 16 31.68 -19.10 -3.27
C ASN A 16 33.11 -19.62 -2.99
N SER A 17 33.93 -18.78 -2.36
CA SER A 17 35.11 -19.06 -1.50
C SER A 17 36.26 -18.07 -1.72
N ASP A 18 36.82 -17.58 -0.61
CA ASP A 18 37.95 -16.62 -0.53
C ASP A 18 39.24 -17.10 -1.24
N ILE A 19 39.33 -18.39 -1.58
CA ILE A 19 40.50 -19.00 -2.23
C ILE A 19 40.61 -18.54 -3.71
N LYS A 20 39.49 -18.27 -4.39
CA LYS A 20 39.50 -17.81 -5.79
C LYS A 20 39.88 -16.32 -5.94
N TYR A 21 39.74 -15.48 -4.91
CA TYR A 21 40.09 -14.05 -4.98
C TYR A 21 41.60 -13.83 -5.19
N ASN A 22 42.43 -14.54 -4.43
CA ASN A 22 43.89 -14.47 -4.56
C ASN A 22 44.36 -15.10 -5.88
N SER A 23 43.72 -16.16 -6.35
CA SER A 23 44.01 -16.78 -7.66
C SER A 23 43.74 -15.81 -8.82
N ILE A 24 42.64 -15.07 -8.75
CA ILE A 24 42.26 -14.08 -9.76
C ILE A 24 43.27 -12.91 -9.77
N ILE A 25 43.57 -12.32 -8.61
CA ILE A 25 44.54 -11.23 -8.51
C ILE A 25 45.91 -11.66 -9.02
N HIS A 26 46.39 -12.83 -8.61
CA HIS A 26 47.70 -13.33 -9.01
C HIS A 26 47.78 -13.66 -10.51
N LYS A 27 46.66 -14.10 -11.11
CA LYS A 27 46.56 -14.30 -12.57
C LYS A 27 46.61 -12.97 -13.33
N TYR A 28 46.01 -11.89 -12.80
CA TYR A 28 46.06 -10.56 -13.40
C TYR A 28 47.43 -9.88 -13.23
N GLU A 29 48.07 -10.02 -12.06
CA GLU A 29 49.44 -9.55 -11.81
C GLU A 29 50.46 -10.22 -12.74
N ASN A 30 50.39 -11.54 -12.90
CA ASN A 30 51.30 -12.26 -13.80
C ASN A 30 51.09 -11.89 -15.27
N LYS A 31 49.84 -11.63 -15.69
CA LYS A 31 49.53 -11.17 -17.06
C LYS A 31 50.01 -9.74 -17.31
N PHE A 32 49.93 -8.88 -16.29
CA PHE A 32 50.46 -7.51 -16.31
C PHE A 32 52.00 -7.50 -16.36
N LEU A 33 52.68 -8.32 -15.55
CA LEU A 33 54.13 -8.48 -15.59
C LEU A 33 54.62 -9.04 -16.94
N LYS A 34 53.85 -9.94 -17.57
CA LYS A 34 54.14 -10.45 -18.92
C LYS A 34 54.09 -9.32 -19.96
N ILE A 35 53.05 -8.47 -19.90
CA ILE A 35 52.89 -7.31 -20.80
C ILE A 35 54.04 -6.31 -20.62
N ILE A 36 54.46 -6.04 -19.37
CA ILE A 36 55.62 -5.17 -19.10
C ILE A 36 56.91 -5.76 -19.67
N LYS A 37 57.16 -7.07 -19.50
CA LYS A 37 58.33 -7.76 -20.07
C LYS A 37 58.33 -7.78 -21.59
N THR A 38 57.17 -7.86 -22.24
CA THR A 38 57.05 -7.79 -23.71
C THR A 38 57.30 -6.38 -24.25
N ILE A 39 56.93 -5.34 -23.51
CA ILE A 39 57.10 -3.94 -23.94
C ILE A 39 58.52 -3.42 -23.63
N HIS A 40 59.18 -3.94 -22.59
CA HIS A 40 60.53 -3.54 -22.19
C HIS A 40 61.39 -4.74 -21.75
N PRO A 41 61.99 -5.50 -22.69
CA PRO A 41 62.71 -6.74 -22.39
C PRO A 41 64.01 -6.56 -21.57
N ASN A 42 64.68 -5.40 -21.65
CA ASN A 42 66.04 -5.21 -21.10
C ASN A 42 66.10 -4.40 -19.78
N ARG A 43 65.01 -4.26 -19.02
CA ARG A 43 64.96 -3.33 -17.86
C ARG A 43 64.81 -3.93 -16.47
N LEU A 44 64.92 -5.25 -16.32
CA LEU A 44 64.91 -5.89 -15.00
C LEU A 44 66.28 -6.34 -14.48
N GLU A 45 67.36 -6.19 -15.25
CA GLU A 45 68.68 -6.70 -14.85
C GLU A 45 69.68 -5.67 -14.34
N ASN A 46 69.51 -4.36 -14.58
CA ASN A 46 70.49 -3.39 -14.09
C ASN A 46 69.82 -2.22 -13.37
N GLY A 47 70.13 -2.11 -12.07
CA GLY A 47 69.75 -0.97 -11.25
C GLY A 47 70.42 0.33 -11.72
N VAL A 48 69.75 1.44 -11.40
CA VAL A 48 70.16 2.86 -11.52
C VAL A 48 69.57 3.65 -12.71
N ALA A 49 68.64 4.52 -12.30
CA ALA A 49 68.16 5.83 -12.79
C ALA A 49 68.66 6.43 -14.13
N SER A 50 67.69 6.90 -14.94
CA SER A 50 67.80 8.21 -15.61
C SER A 50 66.41 8.80 -15.95
N LYS A 51 66.40 10.13 -16.17
CA LYS A 51 65.33 11.11 -15.94
C LYS A 51 64.25 11.23 -17.03
N SER A 52 63.11 11.77 -16.57
CA SER A 52 62.19 12.70 -17.25
C SER A 52 61.73 12.38 -18.69
N SER A 53 60.59 11.70 -18.79
CA SER A 53 59.55 11.82 -19.86
C SER A 53 58.65 10.59 -19.90
N HIS A 54 59.14 9.44 -19.43
CA HIS A 54 58.43 8.16 -19.53
C HIS A 54 57.64 7.77 -18.26
N CYS A 55 57.63 8.62 -17.23
CA CYS A 55 56.86 8.39 -15.99
C CYS A 55 55.36 8.73 -16.16
N SER A 56 55.01 9.61 -17.10
CA SER A 56 53.63 10.10 -17.25
C SER A 56 52.71 9.05 -17.91
N TYR A 57 53.20 8.28 -18.89
CA TYR A 57 52.41 7.26 -19.58
C TYR A 57 52.16 6.02 -18.71
N CYS A 58 53.17 5.57 -17.96
CA CYS A 58 53.00 4.50 -16.97
C CYS A 58 52.09 4.94 -15.81
N ALA A 59 52.17 6.21 -15.38
CA ALA A 59 51.26 6.78 -14.40
C ALA A 59 49.82 6.90 -14.93
N GLU A 60 49.61 7.28 -16.19
CA GLU A 60 48.28 7.30 -16.82
C GLU A 60 47.64 5.92 -16.92
N ILE A 61 48.43 4.90 -17.27
CA ILE A 61 47.95 3.51 -17.31
C ILE A 61 47.60 3.02 -15.91
N LEU A 62 48.43 3.32 -14.91
CA LEU A 62 48.14 3.04 -13.50
C LEU A 62 46.88 3.77 -13.04
N VAL A 63 46.73 5.07 -13.33
CA VAL A 63 45.54 5.85 -12.97
C VAL A 63 44.29 5.29 -13.64
N LYS A 64 44.32 4.96 -14.95
CA LYS A 64 43.18 4.33 -15.63
C LYS A 64 42.87 2.94 -15.08
N TYR A 65 43.89 2.16 -14.70
CA TYR A 65 43.70 0.86 -14.05
C TYR A 65 43.03 1.00 -12.69
N TYR A 66 43.47 1.95 -11.86
CA TYR A 66 42.85 2.24 -10.57
C TYR A 66 41.45 2.84 -10.71
N GLU A 67 41.20 3.76 -11.65
CA GLU A 67 39.88 4.35 -11.91
C GLU A 67 38.86 3.32 -12.38
N ASN A 68 39.25 2.41 -13.28
CA ASN A 68 38.34 1.37 -13.78
C ASN A 68 38.03 0.33 -12.71
N ASN A 69 39.01 -0.05 -11.88
CA ASN A 69 38.77 -0.92 -10.74
C ASN A 69 37.91 -0.23 -9.67
N LEU A 70 38.15 1.05 -9.35
CA LEU A 70 37.30 1.83 -8.43
C LEU A 70 35.87 1.97 -8.94
N LYS A 71 35.67 2.20 -10.25
CA LYS A 71 34.33 2.22 -10.86
C LYS A 71 33.65 0.85 -10.80
N PHE A 72 34.39 -0.23 -11.04
CA PHE A 72 33.89 -1.59 -10.91
C PHE A 72 33.43 -1.87 -9.47
N PHE A 73 34.26 -1.54 -8.47
CA PHE A 73 33.93 -1.69 -7.06
C PHE A 73 32.78 -0.78 -6.60
N TYR A 74 32.72 0.47 -7.07
CA TYR A 74 31.64 1.40 -6.72
C TYR A 74 30.30 0.94 -7.28
N ASN A 75 30.28 0.47 -8.53
CA ASN A 75 29.07 -0.05 -9.17
C ASN A 75 28.61 -1.38 -8.56
N HIS A 76 29.52 -2.27 -8.15
CA HIS A 76 29.16 -3.51 -7.45
C HIS A 76 28.78 -3.29 -5.98
N ALA A 77 29.40 -2.34 -5.27
CA ALA A 77 29.05 -2.01 -3.88
C ALA A 77 27.67 -1.35 -3.72
N MET A 78 27.14 -0.74 -4.79
CA MET A 78 25.75 -0.26 -4.83
C MET A 78 24.73 -1.39 -4.94
N ILE A 79 25.15 -2.61 -5.31
CA ILE A 79 24.27 -3.78 -5.48
C ILE A 79 24.13 -4.58 -4.17
N THR A 80 25.11 -4.54 -3.27
CA THR A 80 25.05 -5.22 -1.96
C THR A 80 25.35 -4.25 -0.81
N LYS A 81 24.31 -3.88 -0.05
CA LYS A 81 24.33 -2.79 0.95
C LYS A 81 25.24 -2.97 2.18
N ASP A 82 25.95 -4.10 2.32
CA ASP A 82 26.60 -4.47 3.59
C ASP A 82 28.13 -4.69 3.51
N MET A 83 28.73 -4.58 2.32
CA MET A 83 30.12 -5.00 2.08
C MET A 83 31.09 -3.85 1.72
N SER A 84 30.66 -2.59 1.85
CA SER A 84 31.39 -1.44 1.28
C SER A 84 32.54 -0.93 2.16
N SER A 85 32.42 -0.96 3.48
CA SER A 85 33.42 -0.32 4.37
C SER A 85 34.70 -1.15 4.55
N ARG A 86 34.59 -2.49 4.66
CA ARG A 86 35.74 -3.38 4.92
C ARG A 86 36.63 -3.58 3.69
N LEU A 87 36.06 -3.61 2.48
CA LEU A 87 36.80 -3.75 1.23
C LEU A 87 37.58 -2.47 0.87
N LEU A 88 36.96 -1.30 1.04
CA LEU A 88 37.63 -0.01 0.86
C LEU A 88 38.79 0.19 1.84
N PHE A 89 38.61 -0.21 3.11
CA PHE A 89 39.68 -0.14 4.12
C PHE A 89 40.84 -1.08 3.82
N ARG A 90 40.58 -2.33 3.39
CA ARG A 90 41.63 -3.30 3.05
C ARG A 90 42.39 -2.92 1.78
N PHE A 91 41.70 -2.35 0.79
CA PHE A 91 42.32 -1.80 -0.42
C PHE A 91 43.25 -0.62 -0.10
N ALA A 92 42.78 0.33 0.73
CA ALA A 92 43.59 1.47 1.17
C ALA A 92 44.79 1.04 2.04
N ALA A 93 44.64 -0.01 2.85
CA ALA A 93 45.71 -0.54 3.69
C ALA A 93 46.82 -1.23 2.87
N ASN A 94 46.45 -2.03 1.86
CA ASN A 94 47.42 -2.76 1.02
C ASN A 94 48.17 -1.88 -0.01
N HIS A 95 47.66 -0.69 -0.33
CA HIS A 95 48.29 0.24 -1.29
C HIS A 95 48.83 1.53 -0.66
N ARG A 96 49.08 1.51 0.65
CA ARG A 96 49.60 2.66 1.42
C ARG A 96 50.97 3.16 0.92
N GLN A 97 51.84 2.27 0.41
CA GLN A 97 53.12 2.64 -0.20
C GLN A 97 52.95 3.28 -1.60
N SER A 98 51.98 2.81 -2.38
CA SER A 98 51.67 3.32 -3.74
C SER A 98 51.07 4.73 -3.71
N LEU A 99 50.26 5.01 -2.68
CA LEU A 99 49.65 6.33 -2.44
C LEU A 99 50.66 7.37 -1.93
N GLY A 100 51.77 6.93 -1.31
CA GLY A 100 52.87 7.81 -0.89
C GLY A 100 53.64 8.43 -2.07
N LEU A 101 53.76 7.70 -3.19
CA LEU A 101 54.42 8.17 -4.42
C LEU A 101 53.62 9.26 -5.15
N LEU A 102 52.30 9.35 -4.93
CA LEU A 102 51.44 10.37 -5.53
C LEU A 102 51.52 11.73 -4.81
N LYS A 103 52.09 11.82 -3.61
CA LYS A 103 52.22 13.09 -2.88
C LYS A 103 53.19 14.09 -3.53
N ASN A 104 54.12 13.62 -4.36
CA ASN A 104 55.15 14.47 -4.99
C ASN A 104 54.85 14.82 -6.45
N VAL A 105 53.69 14.42 -6.99
CA VAL A 105 53.25 14.86 -8.31
C VAL A 105 52.31 16.05 -8.12
N GLN A 106 52.87 17.27 -8.14
CA GLN A 106 52.08 18.48 -8.38
C GLN A 106 51.53 18.42 -9.81
N LEU A 107 50.46 17.63 -10.01
CA LEU A 107 49.64 17.73 -11.20
C LEU A 107 48.95 19.09 -11.14
N ALA A 108 49.43 20.02 -11.97
CA ALA A 108 48.75 21.26 -12.31
C ALA A 108 47.41 20.94 -12.99
N PHE A 109 46.42 20.54 -12.19
CA PHE A 109 45.04 20.47 -12.64
C PHE A 109 44.54 21.90 -12.80
N LYS A 110 44.61 22.40 -14.04
CA LYS A 110 43.76 23.49 -14.50
C LYS A 110 42.32 23.04 -14.22
N ARG A 111 41.71 23.58 -13.16
CA ARG A 111 40.30 23.35 -12.82
C ARG A 111 39.45 23.81 -14.00
N SER A 112 39.18 22.92 -14.96
CA SER A 112 38.03 23.09 -15.83
C SER A 112 36.82 22.71 -14.98
N SER A 113 36.17 23.74 -14.44
CA SER A 113 34.92 23.64 -13.69
C SER A 113 33.79 23.26 -14.64
N ALA A 114 33.85 22.07 -15.24
CA ALA A 114 32.71 21.48 -15.91
C ALA A 114 31.71 21.08 -14.82
N THR A 115 30.87 22.03 -14.45
CA THR A 115 29.66 21.78 -13.68
C THR A 115 28.78 20.87 -14.54
N VAL A 116 28.84 19.56 -14.27
CA VAL A 116 27.77 18.67 -14.71
C VAL A 116 26.50 19.25 -14.08
N PRO A 117 25.50 19.71 -14.84
CA PRO A 117 24.27 20.18 -14.24
C PRO A 117 23.65 18.97 -13.54
N LEU A 118 23.78 18.93 -12.23
CA LEU A 118 22.95 18.06 -11.40
C LEU A 118 21.53 18.44 -11.80
N LYS A 119 20.77 17.51 -12.39
CA LYS A 119 19.36 17.70 -12.78
C LYS A 119 18.70 18.54 -11.68
N THR A 120 18.45 19.81 -11.97
CA THR A 120 17.93 20.75 -10.98
C THR A 120 16.63 20.14 -10.49
N PRO A 121 16.50 19.82 -9.19
CA PRO A 121 15.23 19.39 -8.64
C PRO A 121 14.18 20.41 -9.07
N LEU A 122 13.04 19.94 -9.57
CA LEU A 122 11.90 20.82 -9.87
C LEU A 122 11.73 21.80 -8.71
N PRO A 123 11.53 23.11 -8.97
CA PRO A 123 11.39 24.08 -7.91
C PRO A 123 10.33 23.60 -6.92
N PRO A 124 10.60 23.69 -5.61
CA PRO A 124 9.71 23.15 -4.61
C PRO A 124 8.32 23.79 -4.77
N LEU A 125 7.28 22.95 -4.84
CA LEU A 125 5.89 23.40 -4.98
C LEU A 125 5.58 24.49 -3.94
N SER A 126 4.91 25.56 -4.38
CA SER A 126 4.41 26.59 -3.48
C SER A 126 3.50 25.99 -2.41
N ASN A 127 3.46 26.63 -1.24
CA ASN A 127 2.63 26.14 -0.13
C ASN A 127 1.14 26.05 -0.51
N GLY A 128 0.64 26.99 -1.30
CA GLY A 128 -0.73 26.95 -1.82
C GLY A 128 -0.98 25.78 -2.78
N ALA A 129 -0.02 25.44 -3.63
CA ALA A 129 -0.15 24.26 -4.51
C ALA A 129 -0.18 22.96 -3.72
N LYS A 130 0.69 22.82 -2.70
CA LYS A 130 0.68 21.66 -1.79
C LYS A 130 -0.66 21.53 -1.06
N GLN A 131 -1.19 22.62 -0.52
CA GLN A 131 -2.49 22.63 0.17
C GLN A 131 -3.63 22.18 -0.76
N ARG A 132 -3.70 22.70 -1.99
CA ARG A 132 -4.72 22.28 -2.96
C ARG A 132 -4.66 20.78 -3.29
N ILE A 133 -3.46 20.25 -3.51
CA ILE A 133 -3.27 18.80 -3.75
C ILE A 133 -3.70 17.99 -2.53
N GLY A 134 -3.29 18.42 -1.33
CA GLY A 134 -3.66 17.76 -0.08
C GLY A 134 -5.16 17.74 0.18
N LEU A 135 -5.84 18.88 -0.02
CA LEU A 135 -7.29 19.00 0.13
C LEU A 135 -8.05 18.18 -0.91
N TRP A 136 -7.58 18.14 -2.15
CA TRP A 136 -8.16 17.28 -3.18
C TRP A 136 -8.07 15.79 -2.81
N LEU A 137 -6.93 15.34 -2.30
CA LEU A 137 -6.76 13.97 -1.82
C LEU A 137 -7.62 13.69 -0.58
N ALA A 138 -7.76 14.65 0.34
CA ALA A 138 -8.64 14.56 1.50
C ALA A 138 -10.11 14.44 1.08
N CYS A 139 -10.54 15.27 0.13
CA CYS A 139 -11.87 15.25 -0.45
C CYS A 139 -12.13 13.91 -1.15
N SER A 140 -11.18 13.41 -1.94
CA SER A 140 -11.28 12.10 -2.59
C SER A 140 -11.40 10.97 -1.56
N ALA A 141 -10.63 11.01 -0.47
CA ALA A 141 -10.77 10.06 0.63
C ALA A 141 -12.14 10.15 1.30
N GLY A 142 -12.66 11.37 1.54
CA GLY A 142 -14.00 11.60 2.06
C GLY A 142 -15.10 11.06 1.13
N MET A 143 -14.95 11.22 -0.18
CA MET A 143 -15.84 10.63 -1.19
C MET A 143 -15.81 9.10 -1.12
N THR A 144 -14.63 8.48 -1.03
CA THR A 144 -14.52 7.02 -0.83
C THR A 144 -15.18 6.57 0.48
N ALA A 145 -15.03 7.32 1.57
CA ALA A 145 -15.70 7.00 2.83
C ALA A 145 -17.23 7.09 2.72
N GLY A 146 -17.75 8.12 2.04
CA GLY A 146 -19.17 8.23 1.73
C GLY A 146 -19.69 7.05 0.88
N ALA A 147 -18.89 6.61 -0.10
CA ALA A 147 -19.23 5.44 -0.92
C ALA A 147 -19.33 4.17 -0.07
N VAL A 148 -18.37 3.94 0.85
CA VAL A 148 -18.41 2.82 1.79
C VAL A 148 -19.64 2.86 2.69
N ALA A 149 -20.01 4.04 3.21
CA ALA A 149 -21.19 4.18 4.06
C ALA A 149 -22.49 3.88 3.27
N LEU A 150 -22.66 4.50 2.10
CA LEU A 150 -23.81 4.28 1.22
C LEU A 150 -23.89 2.83 0.73
N GLY A 151 -22.77 2.22 0.38
CA GLY A 151 -22.69 0.83 -0.03
C GLY A 151 -23.04 -0.14 1.11
N GLY A 152 -22.64 0.17 2.34
CA GLY A 152 -23.06 -0.56 3.53
C GLY A 152 -24.57 -0.53 3.72
N ILE A 153 -25.19 0.65 3.63
CA ILE A 153 -26.64 0.79 3.70
C ILE A 153 -27.31 0.01 2.55
N THR A 154 -26.83 0.16 1.32
CA THR A 154 -27.36 -0.54 0.13
C THR A 154 -27.36 -2.05 0.31
N ARG A 155 -26.33 -2.62 0.95
CA ARG A 155 -26.29 -4.06 1.28
C ARG A 155 -27.27 -4.41 2.40
N LEU A 156 -27.29 -3.64 3.48
CA LEU A 156 -28.14 -3.89 4.65
C LEU A 156 -29.64 -3.72 4.34
N THR A 157 -30.00 -2.93 3.33
CA THR A 157 -31.37 -2.77 2.83
C THR A 157 -31.69 -3.69 1.66
N GLU A 158 -30.83 -4.67 1.36
CA GLU A 158 -30.97 -5.60 0.21
C GLU A 158 -31.31 -4.89 -1.10
N SER A 159 -30.70 -3.73 -1.31
CA SER A 159 -30.97 -2.89 -2.47
C SER A 159 -29.99 -3.11 -3.61
N GLY A 160 -28.93 -3.89 -3.39
CA GLY A 160 -27.80 -4.03 -4.32
C GLY A 160 -28.11 -4.72 -5.65
N LEU A 161 -29.30 -5.29 -5.83
CA LEU A 161 -29.74 -5.99 -7.05
C LEU A 161 -30.98 -5.35 -7.69
N SER A 162 -31.41 -4.17 -7.22
CA SER A 162 -32.61 -3.46 -7.69
C SER A 162 -32.44 -2.83 -9.08
N MET A 163 -31.22 -2.45 -9.46
CA MET A 163 -30.87 -1.88 -10.76
C MET A 163 -30.11 -2.90 -11.62
N THR A 164 -30.84 -3.63 -12.46
CA THR A 164 -30.27 -4.78 -13.18
C THR A 164 -29.49 -4.40 -14.43
N ASN A 165 -29.71 -3.18 -14.95
CA ASN A 165 -28.99 -2.66 -16.10
C ASN A 165 -27.72 -1.91 -15.68
N TRP A 166 -26.73 -1.93 -16.58
CA TRP A 166 -25.47 -1.21 -16.40
C TRP A 166 -25.07 -0.46 -17.67
N HIS A 167 -25.89 0.50 -18.07
CA HIS A 167 -25.50 1.48 -19.08
C HIS A 167 -24.63 2.56 -18.43
N TRP A 168 -23.47 2.79 -19.03
CA TRP A 168 -22.47 3.73 -18.51
C TRP A 168 -23.00 5.17 -18.42
N LEU A 169 -23.81 5.59 -19.40
CA LEU A 169 -24.36 6.95 -19.52
C LEU A 169 -25.90 7.00 -19.46
N ASN A 170 -26.60 6.01 -20.02
CA ASN A 170 -28.07 6.06 -20.13
C ASN A 170 -28.78 5.87 -18.78
N ASP A 171 -28.18 5.13 -17.85
CA ASP A 171 -28.77 4.88 -16.51
C ASP A 171 -28.41 5.97 -15.49
N MET A 172 -27.99 7.17 -15.94
CA MET A 172 -27.72 8.30 -15.04
C MET A 172 -28.99 9.03 -14.58
N ASN A 173 -30.12 8.77 -15.23
CA ASN A 173 -31.42 9.31 -14.82
C ASN A 173 -32.33 8.19 -14.32
N PRO A 174 -32.92 8.32 -13.11
CA PRO A 174 -33.95 7.38 -12.67
C PRO A 174 -35.22 7.54 -13.52
N PRO A 175 -36.11 6.54 -13.56
CA PRO A 175 -37.39 6.63 -14.26
C PRO A 175 -38.20 7.85 -13.79
N ARG A 176 -38.76 8.60 -14.73
CA ARG A 176 -39.49 9.86 -14.44
C ARG A 176 -41.00 9.74 -14.64
N THR A 177 -41.46 8.79 -15.46
CA THR A 177 -42.88 8.57 -15.74
C THR A 177 -43.40 7.33 -15.01
N ALA A 178 -44.71 7.22 -14.84
CA ALA A 178 -45.33 6.06 -14.19
C ALA A 178 -45.09 4.78 -15.00
N GLU A 179 -45.14 4.87 -16.33
CA GLU A 179 -44.94 3.77 -17.26
C GLU A 179 -43.50 3.24 -17.17
N ALA A 180 -42.51 4.13 -17.14
CA ALA A 180 -41.10 3.74 -17.01
C ALA A 180 -40.81 3.08 -15.65
N TRP A 181 -41.45 3.55 -14.58
CA TRP A 181 -41.37 2.90 -13.26
C TRP A 181 -41.98 1.50 -13.27
N GLN A 182 -43.12 1.33 -13.95
CA GLN A 182 -43.74 0.03 -14.08
C GLN A 182 -42.85 -0.93 -14.88
N GLU A 183 -42.26 -0.47 -15.98
CA GLU A 183 -41.36 -1.29 -16.80
C GLU A 183 -40.15 -1.81 -16.02
N GLU A 184 -39.47 -0.95 -15.26
CA GLU A 184 -38.35 -1.36 -14.42
C GLU A 184 -38.79 -2.31 -13.30
N PHE A 185 -39.97 -2.10 -12.71
CA PHE A 185 -40.50 -3.00 -11.70
C PHE A 185 -40.86 -4.38 -12.27
N GLU A 186 -41.50 -4.43 -13.45
CA GLU A 186 -41.77 -5.68 -14.17
C GLU A 186 -40.48 -6.38 -14.62
N ARG A 187 -39.39 -5.64 -14.82
CA ARG A 187 -38.07 -6.22 -15.05
C ARG A 187 -37.51 -6.82 -13.76
N TYR A 188 -37.59 -6.09 -12.64
CA TYR A 188 -37.14 -6.55 -11.33
C TYR A 188 -37.83 -7.86 -10.89
N LYS A 189 -39.13 -8.00 -11.16
CA LYS A 189 -39.91 -9.21 -10.86
C LYS A 189 -39.39 -10.50 -11.50
N ARG A 190 -38.58 -10.40 -12.56
CA ARG A 190 -38.00 -11.57 -13.26
C ARG A 190 -36.79 -12.15 -12.54
N PHE A 191 -36.25 -11.44 -11.56
CA PHE A 191 -35.03 -11.83 -10.87
C PHE A 191 -35.32 -12.69 -9.63
N PRO A 192 -34.40 -13.60 -9.27
CA PRO A 192 -34.59 -14.51 -8.13
C PRO A 192 -34.81 -13.79 -6.80
N GLU A 193 -34.26 -12.59 -6.60
CA GLU A 193 -34.44 -11.81 -5.37
C GLU A 193 -35.91 -11.44 -5.13
N PHE A 194 -36.64 -11.07 -6.19
CA PHE A 194 -38.09 -10.84 -6.10
C PHE A 194 -38.84 -12.13 -5.77
N GLU A 195 -38.49 -13.23 -6.44
CA GLU A 195 -39.11 -14.54 -6.20
C GLU A 195 -38.83 -15.11 -4.79
N GLN A 196 -37.76 -14.70 -4.11
CA GLN A 196 -37.35 -15.31 -2.84
C GLN A 196 -37.63 -14.44 -1.63
N MET A 197 -37.42 -13.13 -1.75
CA MET A 197 -37.42 -12.20 -0.62
C MET A 197 -38.52 -11.15 -0.73
N ASN A 198 -38.96 -10.81 -1.95
CA ASN A 198 -39.77 -9.60 -2.19
C ASN A 198 -41.08 -9.87 -2.97
N ARG A 199 -41.66 -11.09 -2.90
CA ARG A 199 -42.86 -11.46 -3.71
C ARG A 199 -44.04 -10.52 -3.56
N GLU A 200 -44.22 -9.95 -2.37
CA GLU A 200 -45.34 -9.07 -2.02
C GLU A 200 -44.99 -7.58 -2.16
N MET A 201 -43.78 -7.26 -2.64
CA MET A 201 -43.28 -5.90 -2.71
C MET A 201 -44.13 -5.05 -3.63
N THR A 202 -44.50 -3.86 -3.14
CA THR A 202 -45.22 -2.85 -3.93
C THR A 202 -44.25 -2.01 -4.77
N LEU A 203 -44.77 -1.33 -5.80
CA LEU A 203 -43.97 -0.37 -6.59
C LEU A 203 -43.38 0.73 -5.70
N HIS A 204 -44.09 1.13 -4.63
CA HIS A 204 -43.60 2.16 -3.70
C HIS A 204 -42.36 1.68 -2.92
N GLU A 205 -42.34 0.42 -2.48
CA GLU A 205 -41.20 -0.18 -1.80
C GLU A 205 -40.03 -0.42 -2.76
N PHE A 206 -40.32 -0.89 -3.97
CA PHE A 206 -39.31 -1.03 -5.03
C PHE A 206 -38.57 0.30 -5.31
N LYS A 207 -39.30 1.42 -5.36
CA LYS A 207 -38.69 2.75 -5.52
C LYS A 207 -37.67 3.06 -4.42
N LYS A 208 -37.91 2.65 -3.17
CA LYS A 208 -36.99 2.91 -2.05
C LYS A 208 -35.64 2.21 -2.26
N ILE A 209 -35.67 0.91 -2.56
CA ILE A 209 -34.45 0.14 -2.81
C ILE A 209 -33.73 0.62 -4.08
N TYR A 210 -34.49 0.95 -5.13
CA TYR A 210 -33.95 1.51 -6.37
C TYR A 210 -33.19 2.81 -6.13
N TYR A 211 -33.80 3.76 -5.39
CA TYR A 211 -33.15 5.05 -5.11
C TYR A 211 -31.90 4.91 -4.25
N MET A 212 -31.87 3.94 -3.33
CA MET A 212 -30.68 3.66 -2.52
C MET A 212 -29.53 3.17 -3.40
N GLU A 213 -29.78 2.20 -4.27
CA GLU A 213 -28.77 1.69 -5.19
C GLU A 213 -28.32 2.77 -6.20
N PHE A 214 -29.28 3.52 -6.75
CA PHE A 214 -29.01 4.64 -7.63
C PHE A 214 -28.10 5.67 -6.97
N ALA A 215 -28.39 6.06 -5.72
CA ALA A 215 -27.59 7.00 -4.96
C ALA A 215 -26.15 6.50 -4.76
N HIS A 216 -25.97 5.22 -4.39
CA HIS A 216 -24.65 4.62 -4.25
C HIS A 216 -23.87 4.59 -5.57
N ARG A 217 -24.52 4.21 -6.68
CA ARG A 217 -23.92 4.20 -8.03
C ARG A 217 -23.55 5.60 -8.52
N MET A 218 -24.39 6.60 -8.28
CA MET A 218 -24.12 7.99 -8.63
C MET A 218 -22.97 8.56 -7.78
N TRP A 219 -22.92 8.22 -6.50
CA TRP A 219 -21.83 8.60 -5.62
C TRP A 219 -20.47 8.02 -6.08
N GLY A 220 -20.46 6.76 -6.54
CA GLY A 220 -19.29 6.14 -7.16
C GLY A 220 -18.81 6.89 -8.41
N ARG A 221 -19.72 7.27 -9.31
CA ARG A 221 -19.39 8.09 -10.50
C ARG A 221 -18.85 9.47 -10.11
N ALA A 222 -19.49 10.15 -9.17
CA ALA A 222 -19.05 11.45 -8.65
C ALA A 222 -17.65 11.36 -8.03
N THR A 223 -17.36 10.29 -7.28
CA THR A 223 -16.03 10.01 -6.72
C THR A 223 -14.97 9.94 -7.82
N GLY A 224 -15.27 9.23 -8.93
CA GLY A 224 -14.38 9.15 -10.09
C GLY A 224 -14.11 10.52 -10.72
N LEU A 225 -15.14 11.35 -10.91
CA LEU A 225 -15.00 12.69 -11.48
C LEU A 225 -14.19 13.64 -10.58
N ILE A 226 -14.50 13.65 -9.28
CA ILE A 226 -13.79 14.46 -8.26
C ILE A 226 -12.32 14.06 -8.16
N PHE A 227 -11.99 12.80 -8.45
CA PHE A 227 -10.60 12.36 -8.54
C PHE A 227 -9.95 12.77 -9.87
N ILE A 228 -10.53 12.38 -11.00
CA ILE A 228 -9.90 12.47 -12.32
C ILE A 228 -9.76 13.93 -12.80
N VAL A 229 -10.76 14.78 -12.61
CA VAL A 229 -10.73 16.16 -13.15
C VAL A 229 -9.59 16.97 -12.50
N PRO A 230 -9.48 17.06 -11.16
CA PRO A 230 -8.35 17.75 -10.54
C PRO A 230 -7.02 17.04 -10.80
N ALA A 231 -6.98 15.69 -10.85
CA ALA A 231 -5.77 14.94 -11.19
C ALA A 231 -5.22 15.38 -12.56
N PHE A 232 -6.07 15.45 -13.57
CA PHE A 232 -5.69 15.88 -14.92
C PHE A 232 -5.20 17.33 -14.92
N MET A 233 -5.92 18.23 -14.24
CA MET A 233 -5.53 19.64 -14.14
C MET A 233 -4.16 19.82 -13.47
N PHE A 234 -3.91 19.12 -12.36
CA PHE A 234 -2.62 19.17 -11.65
C PHE A 234 -1.49 18.54 -12.46
N TRP A 235 -1.78 17.45 -13.18
CA TRP A 235 -0.82 16.81 -14.06
C TRP A 235 -0.41 17.72 -15.22
N ARG A 236 -1.37 18.33 -15.92
CA ARG A 236 -1.12 19.27 -17.03
C ARG A 236 -0.34 20.50 -16.57
N ARG A 237 -0.59 20.97 -15.35
CA ARG A 237 0.14 22.10 -14.73
C ARG A 237 1.52 21.72 -14.19
N GLY A 238 1.97 20.47 -14.35
CA GLY A 238 3.28 20.02 -13.89
C GLY A 238 3.44 19.99 -12.36
N LEU A 239 2.33 19.94 -11.60
CA LEU A 239 2.36 20.03 -10.14
C LEU A 239 2.71 18.70 -9.45
N PHE A 240 2.88 17.61 -10.22
CA PHE A 240 3.21 16.29 -9.68
C PHE A 240 4.67 15.93 -9.89
N ASP A 241 5.33 15.51 -8.81
CA ASP A 241 6.60 14.78 -8.88
C ASP A 241 6.38 13.37 -9.46
N LYS A 242 7.47 12.68 -9.82
CA LYS A 242 7.40 11.33 -10.41
C LYS A 242 6.67 10.33 -9.51
N GLY A 243 6.87 10.41 -8.19
CA GLY A 243 6.22 9.50 -7.25
C GLY A 243 4.72 9.75 -7.15
N MET A 244 4.30 11.00 -7.19
CA MET A 244 2.90 11.39 -7.18
C MET A 244 2.18 10.97 -8.46
N LYS A 245 2.83 11.10 -9.63
CA LYS A 245 2.28 10.59 -10.90
C LYS A 245 1.94 9.10 -10.82
N ILE A 246 2.87 8.28 -10.32
CA ILE A 246 2.64 6.85 -10.12
C ILE A 246 1.48 6.59 -9.15
N ARG A 247 1.43 7.31 -8.03
CA ARG A 247 0.35 7.16 -7.04
C ARG A 247 -1.01 7.54 -7.61
N VAL A 248 -1.09 8.62 -8.38
CA VAL A 248 -2.33 9.04 -9.05
C VAL A 248 -2.81 7.98 -10.03
N LEU A 249 -1.90 7.36 -10.79
CA LEU A 249 -2.25 6.23 -11.65
C LEU A 249 -2.77 5.04 -10.84
N ILE A 250 -2.08 4.66 -9.75
CA ILE A 250 -2.53 3.57 -8.87
C ILE A 250 -3.92 3.86 -8.30
N PHE A 251 -4.17 5.06 -7.77
CA PHE A 251 -5.47 5.43 -7.22
C PHE A 251 -6.55 5.50 -8.30
N GLY A 252 -6.24 6.03 -9.48
CA GLY A 252 -7.16 6.03 -10.62
C GLY A 252 -7.54 4.62 -11.05
N SER A 253 -6.55 3.72 -11.14
CA SER A 253 -6.78 2.30 -11.43
C SER A 253 -7.61 1.61 -10.34
N LEU A 254 -7.36 1.91 -9.06
CA LEU A 254 -8.16 1.38 -7.95
C LEU A 254 -9.61 1.88 -8.01
N ILE A 255 -9.85 3.15 -8.34
CA ILE A 255 -11.21 3.70 -8.52
C ILE A 255 -11.92 3.02 -9.70
N ALA A 256 -11.24 2.84 -10.84
CA ALA A 256 -11.80 2.12 -11.97
C ALA A 256 -12.11 0.66 -11.60
N ALA A 257 -11.20 0.01 -10.86
CA ALA A 257 -11.41 -1.34 -10.34
C ALA A 257 -12.56 -1.41 -9.34
N GLN A 258 -12.82 -0.37 -8.53
CA GLN A 258 -14.02 -0.32 -7.68
C GLN A 258 -15.30 -0.40 -8.52
N GLY A 259 -15.40 0.40 -9.58
CA GLY A 259 -16.55 0.34 -10.50
C GLY A 259 -16.73 -1.04 -11.12
N ALA A 260 -15.63 -1.64 -11.58
CA ALA A 260 -15.64 -2.99 -12.16
C ALA A 260 -16.03 -4.08 -11.14
N LEU A 261 -15.50 -4.02 -9.92
CA LEU A 261 -15.84 -4.94 -8.84
C LEU A 261 -17.29 -4.77 -8.41
N GLY A 262 -17.81 -3.54 -8.32
CA GLY A 262 -19.21 -3.26 -8.05
C GLY A 262 -20.13 -3.88 -9.11
N TRP A 263 -19.78 -3.75 -10.40
CA TRP A 263 -20.50 -4.42 -11.48
C TRP A 263 -20.48 -5.93 -11.34
N TYR A 264 -19.30 -6.48 -11.06
CA TYR A 264 -19.12 -7.91 -10.86
C TYR A 264 -19.93 -8.45 -9.66
N MET A 265 -20.09 -7.67 -8.58
CA MET A 265 -20.94 -7.98 -7.43
C MET A 265 -22.42 -8.05 -7.81
N VAL A 266 -22.93 -7.05 -8.54
CA VAL A 266 -24.34 -7.05 -8.97
C VAL A 266 -24.59 -8.23 -9.92
N LYS A 267 -23.72 -8.43 -10.91
CA LYS A 267 -23.86 -9.53 -11.88
C LYS A 267 -23.94 -10.92 -11.22
N SER A 268 -23.27 -11.14 -10.08
CA SER A 268 -23.39 -12.42 -9.32
C SER A 268 -24.80 -12.71 -8.83
N GLY A 269 -25.58 -11.69 -8.47
CA GLY A 269 -26.87 -11.92 -7.82
C GLY A 269 -28.03 -12.10 -8.78
N LEU A 270 -27.80 -11.87 -10.08
CA LEU A 270 -28.89 -11.76 -11.07
C LEU A 270 -29.31 -13.08 -11.71
N HIS A 271 -28.46 -14.12 -11.75
CA HIS A 271 -28.76 -15.34 -12.51
C HIS A 271 -29.01 -16.52 -11.58
N LYS A 272 -29.98 -17.39 -11.94
CA LYS A 272 -30.28 -18.62 -11.17
C LYS A 272 -29.07 -19.55 -11.07
N GLU A 273 -28.20 -19.54 -12.08
CA GLU A 273 -26.93 -20.29 -12.12
C GLU A 273 -25.86 -19.74 -11.18
N THR A 274 -26.00 -18.50 -10.71
CA THR A 274 -25.01 -17.82 -9.86
C THR A 274 -25.46 -17.69 -8.40
N LEU A 275 -26.60 -18.30 -8.04
CA LEU A 275 -27.12 -18.33 -6.67
C LEU A 275 -26.18 -19.13 -5.77
N ILE A 276 -25.87 -18.60 -4.59
CA ILE A 276 -25.10 -19.30 -3.56
C ILE A 276 -26.13 -19.95 -2.63
N ASP A 277 -26.07 -21.28 -2.51
CA ASP A 277 -27.01 -22.09 -1.72
C ASP A 277 -28.49 -21.84 -2.08
N GLY A 278 -28.75 -21.54 -3.37
CA GLY A 278 -30.08 -21.26 -3.88
C GLY A 278 -30.64 -19.87 -3.52
N ARG A 279 -29.86 -19.00 -2.87
CA ARG A 279 -30.26 -17.63 -2.52
C ARG A 279 -29.71 -16.56 -3.48
N ALA A 280 -30.55 -15.57 -3.78
CA ALA A 280 -30.18 -14.40 -4.56
C ALA A 280 -29.39 -13.41 -3.70
N SER A 281 -28.10 -13.69 -3.48
CA SER A 281 -27.24 -12.81 -2.68
C SER A 281 -25.90 -12.54 -3.36
N VAL A 282 -25.28 -11.41 -2.99
CA VAL A 282 -23.94 -11.07 -3.46
C VAL A 282 -22.93 -11.96 -2.76
N SER A 283 -22.03 -12.58 -3.53
CA SER A 283 -20.96 -13.42 -2.99
C SER A 283 -20.16 -12.71 -1.88
N PRO A 284 -19.96 -13.35 -0.70
CA PRO A 284 -19.23 -12.75 0.41
C PRO A 284 -17.77 -12.45 0.04
N TYR A 285 -17.18 -13.25 -0.85
CA TYR A 285 -15.84 -13.01 -1.39
C TYR A 285 -15.76 -11.71 -2.19
N ARG A 286 -16.78 -11.43 -3.03
CA ARG A 286 -16.83 -10.22 -3.86
C ARG A 286 -17.08 -8.99 -3.00
N LEU A 287 -17.97 -9.10 -2.02
CA LEU A 287 -18.22 -8.05 -1.03
C LEU A 287 -16.95 -7.72 -0.23
N ALA A 288 -16.26 -8.74 0.28
CA ALA A 288 -15.00 -8.56 1.01
C ALA A 288 -13.90 -7.95 0.14
N ALA A 289 -13.78 -8.39 -1.13
CA ALA A 289 -12.83 -7.82 -2.07
C ALA A 289 -13.14 -6.33 -2.36
N HIS A 290 -14.40 -6.00 -2.60
CA HIS A 290 -14.83 -4.62 -2.88
C HIS A 290 -14.61 -3.71 -1.68
N LEU A 291 -15.08 -4.10 -0.48
CA LEU A 291 -14.88 -3.33 0.74
C LEU A 291 -13.39 -3.20 1.09
N GLY A 292 -12.63 -4.29 1.05
CA GLY A 292 -11.21 -4.30 1.37
C GLY A 292 -10.39 -3.40 0.44
N THR A 293 -10.67 -3.44 -0.87
CA THR A 293 -9.99 -2.57 -1.84
C THR A 293 -10.42 -1.10 -1.72
N ALA A 294 -11.67 -0.81 -1.34
CA ALA A 294 -12.10 0.53 -0.98
C ALA A 294 -11.35 1.08 0.25
N PHE A 295 -11.11 0.25 1.28
CA PHE A 295 -10.32 0.63 2.45
C PHE A 295 -8.84 0.87 2.11
N ILE A 296 -8.26 0.09 1.18
CA ILE A 296 -6.91 0.31 0.67
C ILE A 296 -6.81 1.65 -0.06
N LEU A 297 -7.76 1.93 -0.96
CA LEU A 297 -7.85 3.20 -1.68
C LEU A 297 -7.98 4.38 -0.71
N TYR A 298 -8.92 4.29 0.24
CA TYR A 298 -9.15 5.27 1.29
C TYR A 298 -7.86 5.57 2.07
N SER A 299 -7.19 4.52 2.55
CA SER A 299 -5.96 4.62 3.32
C SER A 299 -4.85 5.30 2.52
N GLY A 300 -4.70 4.95 1.24
CA GLY A 300 -3.73 5.54 0.33
C GLY A 300 -3.97 7.03 0.09
N LEU A 301 -5.22 7.42 -0.19
CA LEU A 301 -5.62 8.81 -0.40
C LEU A 301 -5.41 9.64 0.87
N LEU A 302 -5.89 9.17 2.02
CA LEU A 302 -5.79 9.86 3.30
C LEU A 302 -4.32 10.04 3.73
N TRP A 303 -3.51 8.98 3.62
CA TRP A 303 -2.09 9.04 3.93
C TRP A 303 -1.34 10.07 3.08
N ASN A 304 -1.67 10.16 1.78
CA ASN A 304 -1.06 11.13 0.90
C ASN A 304 -1.58 12.55 1.19
N SER A 305 -2.85 12.72 1.54
CA SER A 305 -3.38 13.99 2.02
C SER A 305 -2.57 14.51 3.21
N PHE A 306 -2.31 13.66 4.22
CA PHE A 306 -1.47 14.04 5.36
C PHE A 306 -0.07 14.49 4.95
N LYS A 307 0.53 13.88 3.93
CA LYS A 307 1.86 14.26 3.41
C LYS A 307 1.89 15.72 2.96
N TYR A 308 0.82 16.19 2.32
CA TYR A 308 0.74 17.54 1.76
C TYR A 308 0.19 18.59 2.74
N LEU A 309 -0.75 18.21 3.61
CA LEU A 309 -1.39 19.13 4.56
C LEU A 309 -0.62 19.31 5.86
N THR A 310 0.08 18.27 6.32
CA THR A 310 0.76 18.30 7.61
C THR A 310 2.15 18.92 7.46
N LYS A 311 2.37 20.08 8.09
CA LYS A 311 3.71 20.64 8.28
C LYS A 311 4.50 19.76 9.27
N PRO A 312 5.81 19.53 9.05
CA PRO A 312 6.67 18.90 10.06
C PRO A 312 6.50 19.62 11.39
N ASP A 313 6.33 18.85 12.46
CA ASP A 313 6.30 19.44 13.79
C ASP A 313 7.74 19.83 14.14
N VAL A 314 8.02 21.13 14.17
CA VAL A 314 9.37 21.70 14.40
C VAL A 314 9.90 21.30 15.79
N TYR A 315 9.00 20.91 16.70
CA TYR A 315 9.31 20.50 18.07
C TYR A 315 9.34 18.97 18.28
N ALA A 316 9.21 18.15 17.23
CA ALA A 316 9.34 16.68 17.34
C ALA A 316 10.82 16.24 17.41
N SER A 317 11.59 16.82 18.34
CA SER A 317 12.93 16.33 18.71
C SER A 317 12.87 15.05 19.57
N THR A 318 11.68 14.67 20.02
CA THR A 318 11.43 13.44 20.78
C THR A 318 11.62 12.24 19.88
N ARG A 319 12.78 11.59 19.97
CA ARG A 319 12.99 10.33 19.27
C ARG A 319 12.10 9.24 19.88
N VAL A 320 11.45 8.45 19.04
CA VAL A 320 10.56 7.36 19.46
C VAL A 320 11.24 6.02 19.17
N PRO A 321 11.26 5.07 20.12
CA PRO A 321 11.79 3.74 19.87
C PRO A 321 11.14 3.09 18.65
N ARG A 322 11.94 2.43 17.80
CA ARG A 322 11.46 1.79 16.55
C ARG A 322 10.29 0.82 16.79
N GLY A 323 10.25 0.17 17.95
CA GLY A 323 9.17 -0.75 18.36
C GLY A 323 7.77 -0.14 18.29
N TRP A 324 7.60 1.12 18.67
CA TRP A 324 6.28 1.78 18.62
C TRP A 324 5.79 2.01 17.20
N ALA A 325 6.71 2.35 16.28
CA ALA A 325 6.36 2.51 14.86
C ALA A 325 5.96 1.15 14.23
N ILE A 326 6.63 0.07 14.63
CA ILE A 326 6.25 -1.30 14.21
C ILE A 326 4.88 -1.67 14.80
N GLY A 327 4.67 -1.39 16.09
CA GLY A 327 3.42 -1.65 16.80
C GLY A 327 2.20 -1.01 16.11
N VAL A 328 2.27 0.28 15.75
CA VAL A 328 1.14 0.93 15.05
C VAL A 328 0.88 0.32 13.67
N HIS A 329 1.92 -0.09 12.94
CA HIS A 329 1.71 -0.82 11.69
C HIS A 329 1.04 -2.19 11.93
N GLY A 330 1.35 -2.86 13.04
CA GLY A 330 0.62 -4.05 13.49
C GLY A 330 -0.86 -3.74 13.74
N LEU A 331 -1.18 -2.64 14.44
CA LEU A 331 -2.57 -2.21 14.67
C LEU A 331 -3.32 -1.91 13.37
N LEU A 332 -2.66 -1.28 12.39
CA LEU A 332 -3.23 -1.01 11.07
C LEU A 332 -3.60 -2.31 10.35
N THR A 333 -2.69 -3.28 10.32
CA THR A 333 -2.92 -4.59 9.70
C THR A 333 -4.06 -5.31 10.41
N LEU A 334 -4.05 -5.35 11.74
CA LEU A 334 -5.07 -6.04 12.53
C LEU A 334 -6.46 -5.40 12.38
N THR A 335 -6.53 -4.07 12.34
CA THR A 335 -7.77 -3.33 12.06
C THR A 335 -8.29 -3.65 10.65
N PHE A 336 -7.41 -3.67 9.65
CA PHE A 336 -7.77 -4.01 8.28
C PHE A 336 -8.29 -5.44 8.15
N LEU A 337 -7.63 -6.42 8.78
CA LEU A 337 -8.09 -7.81 8.79
C LEU A 337 -9.46 -7.95 9.48
N THR A 338 -9.69 -7.21 10.56
CA THR A 338 -10.99 -7.20 11.26
C THR A 338 -12.10 -6.64 10.39
N VAL A 339 -11.83 -5.57 9.62
CA VAL A 339 -12.78 -5.03 8.63
C VAL A 339 -13.10 -6.07 7.55
N VAL A 340 -12.08 -6.73 6.99
CA VAL A 340 -12.30 -7.76 5.96
C VAL A 340 -13.11 -8.92 6.51
N ALA A 341 -12.82 -9.39 7.72
CA ALA A 341 -13.63 -10.42 8.40
C ALA A 341 -15.09 -9.96 8.60
N GLY A 342 -15.31 -8.68 8.95
CA GLY A 342 -16.65 -8.10 9.06
C GLY A 342 -17.42 -8.08 7.73
N ALA A 343 -16.73 -7.94 6.60
CA ALA A 343 -17.34 -8.03 5.28
C ALA A 343 -17.89 -9.44 4.99
N PHE A 344 -17.19 -10.49 5.44
CA PHE A 344 -17.71 -11.87 5.36
C PHE A 344 -18.93 -12.05 6.27
N VAL A 345 -18.92 -11.47 7.47
CA VAL A 345 -20.09 -11.51 8.38
C VAL A 345 -21.31 -10.89 7.72
N ALA A 346 -21.16 -9.71 7.12
CA ALA A 346 -22.24 -9.05 6.38
C ALA A 346 -22.63 -9.80 5.11
N GLY A 347 -21.68 -10.42 4.40
CA GLY A 347 -21.96 -11.15 3.16
C GLY A 347 -22.76 -12.43 3.37
N LEU A 348 -22.59 -13.10 4.51
CA LEU A 348 -23.28 -14.34 4.88
C LEU A 348 -24.50 -14.12 5.78
N ASP A 349 -24.86 -12.86 6.08
CA ASP A 349 -25.85 -12.50 7.10
C ASP A 349 -25.56 -13.15 8.47
N ALA A 350 -24.27 -13.43 8.73
CA ALA A 350 -23.82 -14.20 9.89
C ALA A 350 -24.05 -13.46 11.21
N GLY A 351 -24.31 -12.15 11.16
CA GLY A 351 -24.68 -11.34 12.32
C GLY A 351 -25.94 -11.84 13.04
N LEU A 352 -26.85 -12.51 12.32
CA LEU A 352 -28.12 -13.01 12.84
C LEU A 352 -28.04 -14.41 13.47
N VAL A 353 -26.90 -15.10 13.35
CA VAL A 353 -26.79 -16.52 13.72
C VAL A 353 -26.79 -16.71 15.25
N TYR A 354 -25.87 -16.04 15.97
CA TYR A 354 -25.89 -15.98 17.43
C TYR A 354 -26.05 -14.55 17.95
N PRO A 355 -27.25 -14.10 18.32
CA PRO A 355 -27.49 -12.76 18.87
C PRO A 355 -27.13 -12.64 20.37
N THR A 356 -26.12 -13.37 20.84
CA THR A 356 -25.67 -13.40 22.25
C THR A 356 -24.19 -13.02 22.40
N PHE A 357 -23.82 -12.39 23.52
CA PHE A 357 -22.43 -12.05 23.85
C PHE A 357 -22.20 -12.16 25.37
N PRO A 358 -21.03 -12.61 25.88
CA PRO A 358 -19.81 -12.96 25.15
C PRO A 358 -19.81 -14.37 24.54
N LYS A 359 -20.64 -15.28 25.05
CA LYS A 359 -20.82 -16.62 24.50
C LYS A 359 -21.69 -16.60 23.25
N MET A 360 -21.54 -17.63 22.41
CA MET A 360 -22.40 -17.90 21.26
C MET A 360 -23.39 -19.00 21.67
N GLY A 361 -24.59 -18.60 22.08
CA GLY A 361 -25.51 -19.45 22.82
C GLY A 361 -24.89 -19.86 24.15
N ASP A 362 -24.90 -21.16 24.44
CA ASP A 362 -24.30 -21.72 25.65
C ASP A 362 -22.78 -21.98 25.52
N TYR A 363 -22.21 -21.76 24.32
CA TYR A 363 -20.86 -22.19 23.97
C TYR A 363 -19.88 -21.02 23.83
N TRP A 364 -18.62 -21.25 24.20
CA TRP A 364 -17.52 -20.34 23.86
C TRP A 364 -17.07 -20.51 22.41
N ILE A 365 -16.99 -21.75 21.95
CA ILE A 365 -16.77 -22.12 20.55
C ILE A 365 -17.97 -22.99 20.16
N PRO A 366 -18.85 -22.53 19.25
CA PRO A 366 -20.00 -23.32 18.81
C PRO A 366 -19.59 -24.66 18.19
N PRO A 367 -20.34 -25.74 18.43
CA PRO A 367 -20.07 -27.05 17.81
C PRO A 367 -20.16 -27.01 16.27
N GLU A 368 -20.91 -26.05 15.72
CA GLU A 368 -21.10 -25.88 14.28
C GLU A 368 -19.91 -25.20 13.59
N TYR A 369 -18.87 -24.79 14.33
CA TYR A 369 -17.73 -24.05 13.77
C TYR A 369 -17.03 -24.80 12.61
N SER A 370 -16.98 -26.13 12.65
CA SER A 370 -16.20 -26.94 11.70
C SER A 370 -17.06 -27.92 10.88
N THR A 371 -18.28 -27.54 10.50
CA THR A 371 -19.24 -28.44 9.83
C THR A 371 -19.00 -28.59 8.33
N LEU A 372 -18.38 -27.61 7.66
CA LEU A 372 -18.12 -27.67 6.22
C LEU A 372 -16.86 -28.48 5.90
N THR A 373 -16.93 -29.24 4.80
CA THR A 373 -15.79 -29.96 4.19
C THR A 373 -15.50 -29.40 2.79
N PRO A 374 -14.23 -29.17 2.42
CA PRO A 374 -13.02 -29.23 3.24
C PRO A 374 -12.96 -28.16 4.34
N TRP A 375 -12.19 -28.44 5.41
CA TRP A 375 -12.22 -27.68 6.68
C TRP A 375 -11.99 -26.18 6.53
N TYR A 376 -11.16 -25.74 5.57
CA TYR A 376 -10.82 -24.33 5.36
C TYR A 376 -12.02 -23.49 4.89
N ARG A 377 -13.05 -24.12 4.31
CA ARG A 377 -14.29 -23.42 3.91
C ARG A 377 -14.99 -22.80 5.11
N ASN A 378 -14.87 -23.39 6.30
CA ASN A 378 -15.48 -22.84 7.50
C ASN A 378 -14.98 -21.42 7.82
N ILE A 379 -13.74 -21.08 7.46
CA ILE A 379 -13.17 -19.76 7.75
C ILE A 379 -13.92 -18.64 6.99
N PHE A 380 -14.48 -18.94 5.81
CA PHE A 380 -15.02 -17.93 4.89
C PHE A 380 -16.49 -18.13 4.52
N GLU A 381 -17.02 -19.33 4.64
CA GLU A 381 -18.35 -19.71 4.12
C GLU A 381 -19.29 -20.24 5.21
N ASN A 382 -18.78 -20.72 6.34
CA ASN A 382 -19.62 -21.11 7.46
C ASN A 382 -20.01 -19.87 8.27
N PRO A 383 -21.30 -19.48 8.33
CA PRO A 383 -21.74 -18.28 9.02
C PRO A 383 -21.34 -18.27 10.51
N VAL A 384 -21.42 -19.42 11.19
CA VAL A 384 -21.07 -19.55 12.61
C VAL A 384 -19.59 -19.27 12.84
N ALA A 385 -18.72 -19.89 12.04
CA ALA A 385 -17.29 -19.71 12.15
C ALA A 385 -16.83 -18.32 11.73
N VAL A 386 -17.40 -17.76 10.66
CA VAL A 386 -17.14 -16.38 10.22
C VAL A 386 -17.52 -15.38 11.33
N GLN A 387 -18.69 -15.56 11.95
CA GLN A 387 -19.13 -14.72 13.06
C GLN A 387 -18.18 -14.85 14.27
N PHE A 388 -17.81 -16.07 14.66
CA PHE A 388 -16.86 -16.32 15.74
C PHE A 388 -15.50 -15.66 15.47
N ASN A 389 -14.94 -15.89 14.29
CA ASN A 389 -13.63 -15.37 13.89
C ASN A 389 -13.60 -13.83 13.91
N HIS A 390 -14.66 -13.19 13.42
CA HIS A 390 -14.78 -11.73 13.48
C HIS A 390 -14.85 -11.21 14.92
N ARG A 391 -15.58 -11.88 15.82
CA ARG A 391 -15.63 -11.51 17.26
C ARG A 391 -14.25 -11.59 17.90
N VAL A 392 -13.51 -12.68 17.67
CA VAL A 392 -12.16 -12.88 18.21
C VAL A 392 -11.20 -11.83 17.67
N LEU A 393 -11.24 -11.55 16.36
CA LEU A 393 -10.43 -10.49 15.74
C LEU A 393 -10.80 -9.11 16.28
N GLY A 394 -12.09 -8.82 16.47
CA GLY A 394 -12.59 -7.59 17.08
C GLY A 394 -12.03 -7.39 18.49
N LEU A 395 -12.20 -8.38 19.38
CA LEU A 395 -11.70 -8.31 20.75
C LEU A 395 -10.16 -8.22 20.81
N THR A 396 -9.47 -8.93 19.93
CA THR A 396 -8.01 -8.88 19.83
C THR A 396 -7.53 -7.51 19.33
N THR A 397 -8.24 -6.90 18.37
CA THR A 397 -7.98 -5.53 17.92
C THR A 397 -8.16 -4.55 19.06
N THR A 398 -9.24 -4.68 19.81
CA THR A 398 -9.55 -3.83 20.97
C THR A 398 -8.48 -3.94 22.04
N ALA A 399 -8.12 -5.16 22.44
CA ALA A 399 -7.04 -5.40 23.38
C ALA A 399 -5.72 -4.80 22.88
N ALA A 400 -5.33 -5.06 21.62
CA ALA A 400 -4.09 -4.55 21.05
C ALA A 400 -4.04 -3.01 21.02
N VAL A 401 -5.13 -2.35 20.62
CA VAL A 401 -5.22 -0.88 20.57
C VAL A 401 -5.16 -0.29 21.97
N LEU A 402 -5.90 -0.85 22.93
CA LEU A 402 -5.91 -0.36 24.32
C LEU A 402 -4.56 -0.59 25.00
N THR A 403 -3.97 -1.78 24.87
CA THR A 403 -2.63 -2.09 25.39
C THR A 403 -1.59 -1.16 24.77
N PHE A 404 -1.61 -0.95 23.46
CA PHE A 404 -0.71 0.00 22.81
C PHE A 404 -0.88 1.41 23.39
N SER A 405 -2.13 1.86 23.57
CA SER A 405 -2.44 3.20 24.02
C SER A 405 -2.01 3.43 25.48
N LEU A 406 -2.27 2.46 26.35
CA LEU A 406 -1.87 2.48 27.76
C LEU A 406 -0.34 2.38 27.91
N ALA A 407 0.29 1.42 27.23
CA ALA A 407 1.74 1.23 27.30
C ALA A 407 2.52 2.41 26.70
N SER A 408 1.92 3.18 25.78
CA SER A 408 2.53 4.39 25.22
C SER A 408 2.24 5.67 26.02
N LEU A 409 1.58 5.60 27.18
CA LEU A 409 1.36 6.78 28.04
C LEU A 409 2.67 7.37 28.58
N SER A 410 3.65 6.51 28.87
CA SER A 410 4.98 6.92 29.35
C SER A 410 5.87 7.50 28.23
N VAL A 411 5.47 7.34 26.97
CA VAL A 411 6.23 7.78 25.81
C VAL A 411 5.86 9.22 25.46
N LYS A 412 6.87 10.09 25.34
CA LYS A 412 6.68 11.49 24.94
C LYS A 412 6.40 11.59 23.43
N PHE A 413 5.14 11.37 23.05
CA PHE A 413 4.67 11.66 21.70
C PHE A 413 4.44 13.16 21.50
N GLY A 414 4.70 13.65 20.27
CA GLY A 414 4.28 14.99 19.88
C GLY A 414 2.76 15.15 19.97
N ARG A 415 2.27 16.39 20.16
CA ARG A 415 0.84 16.69 20.45
C ARG A 415 -0.13 15.98 19.50
N ARG A 416 0.14 16.00 18.19
CA ARG A 416 -0.73 15.35 17.19
C ARG A 416 -0.78 13.83 17.33
N ALA A 417 0.36 13.19 17.60
CA ALA A 417 0.42 11.75 17.83
C ALA A 417 -0.29 11.35 19.14
N ALA A 418 -0.12 12.14 20.20
CA ALA A 418 -0.83 11.91 21.47
C ALA A 418 -2.36 12.02 21.31
N VAL A 419 -2.85 13.02 20.57
CA VAL A 419 -4.28 13.16 20.24
C VAL A 419 -4.76 11.97 19.39
N ALA A 420 -4.02 11.61 18.34
CA ALA A 420 -4.38 10.48 17.49
C ALA A 420 -4.47 9.17 18.27
N ARG A 421 -3.53 8.91 19.20
CA ARG A 421 -3.57 7.77 20.11
C ARG A 421 -4.82 7.78 21.00
N ASN A 422 -5.14 8.91 21.62
CA ASN A 422 -6.31 8.99 22.51
C ASN A 422 -7.63 8.80 21.75
N LEU A 423 -7.75 9.38 20.56
CA LEU A 423 -8.93 9.19 19.70
C LEU A 423 -9.02 7.75 19.17
N LEU A 424 -7.89 7.12 18.85
CA LEU A 424 -7.85 5.71 18.48
C LEU A 424 -8.36 4.81 19.63
N ALA A 425 -7.91 5.07 20.86
CA ALA A 425 -8.36 4.34 22.05
C ALA A 425 -9.86 4.55 22.34
N ALA A 426 -10.35 5.79 22.24
CA ALA A 426 -11.77 6.07 22.41
C ALA A 426 -12.63 5.40 21.32
N MET A 427 -12.20 5.51 20.06
CA MET A 427 -12.94 4.96 18.93
C MET A 427 -12.98 3.43 18.95
N VAL A 428 -11.94 2.72 19.45
CA VAL A 428 -11.98 1.26 19.51
C VAL A 428 -13.01 0.75 20.52
N ILE A 429 -13.23 1.50 21.61
CA ILE A 429 -14.29 1.21 22.59
C ILE A 429 -15.65 1.39 21.92
N VAL A 430 -15.89 2.55 21.29
CA VAL A 430 -17.12 2.82 20.55
C VAL A 430 -17.37 1.74 19.49
N GLN A 431 -16.35 1.36 18.74
CA GLN A 431 -16.46 0.36 17.68
C GLN A 431 -16.83 -1.02 18.22
N THR A 432 -16.22 -1.44 19.33
CA THR A 432 -16.54 -2.71 19.99
C THR A 432 -17.97 -2.69 20.53
N SER A 433 -18.39 -1.60 21.17
CA SER A 433 -19.75 -1.42 21.65
C SER A 433 -20.77 -1.44 20.52
N LEU A 434 -20.50 -0.80 19.38
CA LEU A 434 -21.36 -0.87 18.19
C LEU A 434 -21.45 -2.29 17.62
N GLY A 435 -20.35 -3.04 17.62
CA GLY A 435 -20.34 -4.43 17.13
C GLY A 435 -21.15 -5.36 18.02
N ILE A 436 -20.96 -5.26 19.35
CA ILE A 436 -21.75 -6.01 20.34
C ILE A 436 -23.22 -5.59 20.27
N GLY A 437 -23.51 -4.30 20.18
CA GLY A 437 -24.88 -3.81 20.05
C GLY A 437 -25.56 -4.33 18.78
N THR A 438 -24.85 -4.30 17.64
CA THR A 438 -25.37 -4.80 16.35
C THR A 438 -25.80 -6.26 16.50
N LEU A 439 -25.05 -7.03 17.28
CA LEU A 439 -25.35 -8.42 17.56
C LEU A 439 -26.59 -8.59 18.47
N LEU A 440 -26.59 -7.94 19.64
CA LEU A 440 -27.63 -8.11 20.66
C LEU A 440 -29.00 -7.60 20.18
N TYR A 441 -29.01 -6.55 19.37
CA TYR A 441 -30.24 -5.95 18.82
C TYR A 441 -30.63 -6.51 17.45
N HIS A 442 -30.08 -7.66 17.04
CA HIS A 442 -30.48 -8.36 15.81
C HIS A 442 -30.25 -7.55 14.51
N VAL A 443 -29.04 -6.98 14.39
CA VAL A 443 -28.54 -6.23 13.23
C VAL A 443 -29.45 -5.06 12.82
N PRO A 444 -29.75 -4.07 13.71
CA PRO A 444 -30.45 -2.86 13.29
C PRO A 444 -29.62 -2.13 12.22
N ILE A 445 -30.24 -1.78 11.10
CA ILE A 445 -29.55 -1.18 9.94
C ILE A 445 -28.73 0.04 10.34
N SER A 446 -29.27 0.92 11.18
CA SER A 446 -28.57 2.12 11.66
C SER A 446 -27.29 1.78 12.45
N MET A 447 -27.35 0.75 13.31
CA MET A 447 -26.22 0.34 14.13
C MET A 447 -25.17 -0.42 13.31
N ALA A 448 -25.60 -1.31 12.41
CA ALA A 448 -24.71 -2.00 11.49
C ALA A 448 -24.00 -1.01 10.55
N ALA A 449 -24.72 -0.03 10.00
CA ALA A 449 -24.14 1.04 9.18
C ALA A 449 -23.19 1.93 9.98
N ALA A 450 -23.53 2.26 11.23
CA ALA A 450 -22.64 2.98 12.14
C ALA A 450 -21.39 2.19 12.49
N HIS A 451 -21.50 0.87 12.71
CA HIS A 451 -20.35 0.00 12.95
C HIS A 451 -19.44 -0.06 11.72
N GLN A 452 -19.99 -0.28 10.52
CA GLN A 452 -19.19 -0.25 9.29
C GLN A 452 -18.49 1.10 9.09
N SER A 453 -19.22 2.20 9.23
CA SER A 453 -18.65 3.55 9.05
C SER A 453 -17.65 3.91 10.16
N GLY A 454 -17.89 3.48 11.39
CA GLY A 454 -17.00 3.66 12.54
C GLY A 454 -15.66 2.96 12.37
N SER A 455 -15.62 1.85 11.62
CA SER A 455 -14.37 1.16 11.31
C SER A 455 -13.43 2.01 10.42
N LEU A 456 -13.97 2.86 9.53
CA LEU A 456 -13.18 3.84 8.78
C LEU A 456 -12.61 4.91 9.70
N ALA A 457 -13.39 5.40 10.66
CA ALA A 457 -12.91 6.37 11.64
C ALA A 457 -11.78 5.79 12.50
N LEU A 458 -11.93 4.55 12.97
CA LEU A 458 -10.91 3.82 13.70
C LEU A 458 -9.61 3.70 12.88
N LEU A 459 -9.71 3.26 11.62
CA LEU A 459 -8.58 3.16 10.71
C LEU A 459 -7.93 4.54 10.44
N SER A 460 -8.73 5.60 10.35
CA SER A 460 -8.24 6.97 10.16
C SER A 460 -7.36 7.44 11.31
N PHE A 461 -7.78 7.19 12.56
CA PHE A 461 -6.97 7.53 13.73
C PHE A 461 -5.69 6.70 13.80
N ALA A 462 -5.74 5.41 13.45
CA ALA A 462 -4.56 4.56 13.35
C ALA A 462 -3.58 5.05 12.27
N LEU A 463 -4.08 5.44 11.09
CA LEU A 463 -3.28 6.00 10.00
C LEU A 463 -2.65 7.33 10.41
N TRP A 464 -3.41 8.19 11.10
CA TRP A 464 -2.92 9.47 11.56
C TRP A 464 -1.82 9.30 12.61
N LEU A 465 -1.99 8.37 13.55
CA LEU A 465 -0.96 8.02 14.53
C LEU A 465 0.31 7.49 13.83
N ALA A 466 0.17 6.50 12.94
CA ALA A 466 1.28 5.93 12.18
C ALA A 466 2.05 6.98 11.38
N PHE A 467 1.31 7.91 10.75
CA PHE A 467 1.88 8.98 9.96
C PHE A 467 2.75 9.92 10.81
N ASN A 468 2.28 10.30 11.99
CA ASN A 468 3.05 11.16 12.89
C ASN A 468 4.28 10.43 13.44
N LEU A 469 4.17 9.15 13.82
CA LEU A 469 5.32 8.38 14.33
C LEU A 469 6.38 8.11 13.25
N LYS A 470 6.00 8.00 11.97
CA LYS A 470 6.97 7.85 10.87
C LYS A 470 7.89 9.06 10.70
N ARG A 471 7.42 10.26 11.06
CA ARG A 471 8.15 11.52 10.89
C ARG A 471 9.15 11.81 12.01
N VAL A 472 9.21 10.94 13.01
CA VAL A 472 10.12 11.06 14.14
C VAL A 472 11.44 10.31 13.86
N PRO A 473 12.61 10.90 14.15
CA PRO A 473 13.88 10.17 14.12
C PRO A 473 13.82 8.98 15.08
N LYS A 474 14.14 7.78 14.59
CA LYS A 474 14.13 6.56 15.40
C LYS A 474 15.42 6.46 16.21
N ILE A 475 15.33 6.05 17.48
CA ILE A 475 16.50 5.57 18.26
C ILE A 475 16.77 4.13 17.86
#